data_AF-A0A2W6TXL9-F1
#
_entry.id   AF-A0A2W6TXL9-F1
#
_cell.length_a   1.000
_cell.length_b   1.000
_cell.length_c   1.000
_cell.angle_alpha   90.00
_cell.angle_beta   90.00
_cell.angle_gamma   90.00
#
_symmetry.space_group_name_H-M   'P 1'
#
loop_
_entity.id
_entity.type
_entity.pdbx_description
1 polymer ?
#
loop_
_entity_poly.entity_id
_entity_poly.type
_entity_poly.pdbx_seq_one_letter_code
_entity_poly.pdbx_strand_id
1 'polypeptide(L)'
;ANNIADLMPHFKYRKDKLKLLREVEVIIIDEVSMLRADVLDMMDFSLRFIRRNNQRFGGVQMLFIGDLYQLPPVVRDEHILKMCYNSPFFFDSLAIKEIPLITIELTKVYRQSDEEFLKILNAIRDGDVANIDFDHLNERYDPDFDMGKESYVYLCSHNKMADEINQEKLADIKVDTRTYEAKLFGEFKENQFPNEQFLELKIGAQVMFIRNDISGEKKYFNGKLGEISGLDENEIKVVLEGSEREITVKREVWEQKKYFLDTDKNIKEEVLGSFEQFPIKLAWAVTIHKSQGLTFDKVIIDAGKSFTAGQVYVALSRCRTLEGIVLKSKITPEVIFKDNRILKFQGETYANDNVEAILNQEKYDYSIRKVLRAVDSQWLLNEVEEWNKLSISTKSIDKVKTNQLYLQLKHEIVNLGKIFEKLERVTSQKVNNFIEQKEEWSEIESKTKGAVNFFFTEIRDKVFNPLKEFYAEIKGVKGLKQYNEEFKNWLEDVEEYLNSLKEIHLLDTKLLDEKNDKEVSMKIAKVPSQVLTFQLFEQGKTISEIALERGLVKETVIGHLAKFAEQGLLDISRVITSDKIKAFEDIFYKDPKETLTEWKNALPSNFEFNEIRILINHFTYLKEKAKQ
;
A
#
# COMPACT_ATOMS: atom_id res chain seq x y z
N ALA A 1 6.64 6.29 30.75
CA ALA A 1 6.61 7.43 29.82
C ALA A 1 7.20 6.95 28.51
N ASN A 2 6.38 6.82 27.47
CA ASN A 2 6.80 6.18 26.22
C ASN A 2 7.73 7.13 25.44
N ASN A 3 8.91 6.63 25.06
CA ASN A 3 9.88 7.30 24.19
C ASN A 3 9.37 7.40 22.73
N ILE A 4 8.13 7.84 22.54
CA ILE A 4 7.49 8.04 21.24
C ILE A 4 8.35 8.95 20.34
N ALA A 5 8.97 9.97 20.93
CA ALA A 5 9.89 10.87 20.22
C ALA A 5 11.12 10.14 19.64
N ASP A 6 11.62 9.11 20.33
CA ASP A 6 12.78 8.32 19.87
C ASP A 6 12.39 7.30 18.78
N LEU A 7 11.10 6.97 18.65
CA LEU A 7 10.58 6.09 17.61
C LEU A 7 10.32 6.84 16.29
N MET A 8 10.00 8.14 16.34
CA MET A 8 9.70 8.96 15.15
C MET A 8 10.76 8.92 14.03
N PRO A 9 12.09 8.91 14.32
CA PRO A 9 13.11 8.78 13.29
C PRO A 9 13.03 7.47 12.48
N HIS A 10 12.53 6.40 13.09
CA HIS A 10 12.39 5.09 12.44
C HIS A 10 11.17 4.99 11.51
N PHE A 11 10.23 5.93 11.61
CA PHE A 11 9.02 6.00 10.76
C PHE A 11 9.14 7.01 9.61
N LYS A 12 10.38 7.36 9.22
CA LYS A 12 10.64 8.15 8.01
C LYS A 12 10.53 7.26 6.78
N TYR A 13 9.37 7.29 6.15
CA TYR A 13 9.12 6.60 4.89
C TYR A 13 9.31 7.52 3.70
N ARG A 14 9.70 6.94 2.55
CA ARG A 14 9.70 7.64 1.26
C ARG A 14 8.25 8.00 0.86
N LYS A 15 8.08 9.04 0.04
CA LYS A 15 6.76 9.58 -0.35
C LYS A 15 5.81 8.53 -0.92
N ASP A 16 6.33 7.63 -1.76
CA ASP A 16 5.60 6.50 -2.35
C ASP A 16 5.02 5.55 -1.28
N LYS A 17 5.83 5.19 -0.28
CA LYS A 17 5.41 4.32 0.82
C LYS A 17 4.44 5.01 1.77
N LEU A 18 4.57 6.33 1.98
CA LEU A 18 3.58 7.11 2.72
C LEU A 18 2.23 7.12 2.02
N LYS A 19 2.20 7.38 0.70
CA LYS A 19 0.95 7.32 -0.08
C LYS A 19 0.33 5.92 -0.02
N LEU A 20 1.12 4.86 -0.22
CA LEU A 20 0.64 3.48 -0.12
C LEU A 20 -0.06 3.22 1.23
N LEU A 21 0.62 3.50 2.35
CA LEU A 21 0.08 3.24 3.68
C LEU A 21 -1.12 4.13 4.05
N ARG A 22 -1.29 5.27 3.37
CA ARG A 22 -2.49 6.13 3.45
C ARG A 22 -3.68 5.60 2.66
N GLU A 23 -3.44 4.79 1.63
CA GLU A 23 -4.48 4.20 0.79
C GLU A 23 -4.85 2.76 1.21
N VAL A 24 -4.02 2.08 2.02
CA VAL A 24 -4.34 0.73 2.53
C VAL A 24 -5.67 0.74 3.28
N GLU A 25 -6.60 -0.13 2.89
CA GLU A 25 -7.89 -0.29 3.57
C GLU A 25 -7.92 -1.48 4.52
N VAL A 26 -7.24 -2.58 4.15
CA VAL A 26 -7.23 -3.84 4.89
C VAL A 26 -5.81 -4.37 5.03
N ILE A 27 -5.45 -4.84 6.22
CA ILE A 27 -4.21 -5.61 6.47
C ILE A 27 -4.60 -7.00 6.95
N ILE A 28 -4.11 -8.01 6.26
CA ILE A 28 -4.29 -9.42 6.61
C ILE A 28 -3.00 -9.91 7.27
N ILE A 29 -3.12 -10.50 8.46
CA ILE A 29 -2.01 -11.14 9.18
C ILE A 29 -2.33 -12.62 9.29
N ASP A 30 -1.57 -13.42 8.54
CA ASP A 30 -1.60 -14.87 8.65
C ASP A 30 -0.70 -15.36 9.80
N GLU A 31 -0.99 -16.55 10.33
CA GLU A 31 -0.34 -17.15 11.51
C GLU A 31 -0.23 -16.19 12.72
N VAL A 32 -1.35 -15.53 13.06
CA VAL A 32 -1.43 -14.53 14.14
C VAL A 32 -1.04 -15.07 15.52
N SER A 33 -1.05 -16.38 15.73
CA SER A 33 -0.59 -17.03 16.97
C SER A 33 0.85 -16.67 17.34
N MET A 34 1.69 -16.39 16.35
CA MET A 34 3.09 -15.98 16.55
C MET A 34 3.27 -14.45 16.65
N LEU A 35 2.21 -13.66 16.49
CA LEU A 35 2.27 -12.20 16.55
C LEU A 35 2.37 -11.70 18.00
N ARG A 36 3.39 -10.88 18.27
CA ARG A 36 3.62 -10.26 19.58
C ARG A 36 2.76 -9.01 19.80
N ALA A 37 2.33 -8.78 21.03
CA ALA A 37 1.55 -7.60 21.44
C ALA A 37 2.23 -6.26 21.09
N ASP A 38 3.53 -6.13 21.35
CA ASP A 38 4.29 -4.90 21.09
C ASP A 38 4.48 -4.63 19.60
N VAL A 39 4.57 -5.68 18.78
CA VAL A 39 4.63 -5.55 17.32
C VAL A 39 3.31 -5.01 16.80
N LEU A 40 2.18 -5.49 17.32
CA LEU A 40 0.87 -4.97 16.95
C LEU A 40 0.67 -3.50 17.40
N ASP A 41 1.12 -3.14 18.60
CA ASP A 41 1.13 -1.74 19.07
C ASP A 41 2.00 -0.83 18.18
N MET A 42 3.15 -1.32 17.74
CA MET A 42 4.01 -0.60 16.81
C MET A 42 3.32 -0.38 15.45
N MET A 43 2.57 -1.38 14.96
CA MET A 43 1.77 -1.23 13.74
C MET A 43 0.67 -0.17 13.91
N ASP A 44 -0.06 -0.19 15.02
CA ASP A 44 -1.07 0.83 15.36
C ASP A 44 -0.47 2.23 15.35
N PHE A 45 0.62 2.42 16.09
CA PHE A 45 1.31 3.70 16.18
C PHE A 45 1.78 4.20 14.81
N SER A 46 2.43 3.33 14.02
CA SER A 46 2.93 3.65 12.69
C SER A 46 1.79 4.06 11.76
N LEU A 47 0.68 3.33 11.75
CA LEU A 47 -0.45 3.62 10.86
C LEU A 47 -1.17 4.91 11.27
N ARG A 48 -1.39 5.13 12.57
CA ARG A 48 -1.97 6.38 13.10
C ARG A 48 -1.18 7.60 12.66
N PHE A 49 0.14 7.53 12.80
CA PHE A 49 1.05 8.60 12.44
C PHE A 49 1.03 8.86 10.92
N ILE A 50 1.19 7.83 10.10
CA ILE A 50 1.30 7.98 8.63
C ILE A 50 -0.02 8.43 8.01
N ARG A 51 -1.14 7.87 8.49
CA ARG A 51 -2.48 8.15 8.02
C ARG A 51 -3.08 9.42 8.61
N ARG A 52 -2.40 10.03 9.59
CA ARG A 52 -2.88 11.21 10.32
C ARG A 52 -4.29 11.00 10.90
N ASN A 53 -4.56 9.76 11.33
CA ASN A 53 -5.84 9.33 11.85
C ASN A 53 -5.61 8.71 13.22
N ASN A 54 -6.18 9.28 14.27
CA ASN A 54 -6.00 8.82 15.65
C ASN A 54 -6.82 7.55 15.99
N GLN A 55 -7.70 7.10 15.08
CA GLN A 55 -8.36 5.80 15.21
C GLN A 55 -7.34 4.67 15.30
N ARG A 56 -7.72 3.56 15.94
CA ARG A 56 -6.88 2.36 16.03
C ARG A 56 -6.45 1.93 14.61
N PHE A 57 -5.18 1.61 14.44
CA PHE A 57 -4.51 1.31 13.17
C PHE A 57 -4.69 2.38 12.07
N GLY A 58 -4.88 3.64 12.44
CA GLY A 58 -5.15 4.71 11.49
C GLY A 58 -6.44 4.51 10.67
N GLY A 59 -7.38 3.72 11.20
CA GLY A 59 -8.65 3.38 10.56
C GLY A 59 -8.59 2.22 9.57
N VAL A 60 -7.45 1.52 9.47
CA VAL A 60 -7.28 0.31 8.65
C VAL A 60 -8.02 -0.87 9.28
N GLN A 61 -8.69 -1.66 8.46
CA GLN A 61 -9.30 -2.91 8.91
C GLN A 61 -8.22 -3.99 9.08
N MET A 62 -8.17 -4.59 10.26
CA MET A 62 -7.25 -5.67 10.57
C MET A 62 -7.99 -7.01 10.45
N LEU A 63 -7.46 -7.94 9.66
CA LEU A 63 -7.92 -9.33 9.58
C LEU A 63 -6.82 -10.26 10.08
N PHE A 64 -7.10 -10.95 11.18
CA PHE A 64 -6.17 -11.91 11.78
C PHE A 64 -6.60 -13.33 11.42
N ILE A 65 -5.65 -14.12 10.91
CA ILE A 65 -5.85 -15.51 10.52
C ILE A 65 -4.79 -16.34 11.24
N GLY A 66 -5.19 -17.47 11.82
CA GLY A 66 -4.27 -18.39 12.48
C GLY A 66 -4.95 -19.22 13.57
N ASP A 67 -4.30 -20.30 13.95
CA ASP A 67 -4.75 -21.16 15.04
C ASP A 67 -3.94 -20.85 16.31
N LEU A 68 -4.60 -20.28 17.31
CA LEU A 68 -3.94 -19.80 18.53
C LEU A 68 -3.31 -20.93 19.35
N TYR A 69 -3.81 -22.16 19.20
CA TYR A 69 -3.28 -23.35 19.88
C TYR A 69 -2.00 -23.90 19.25
N GLN A 70 -1.55 -23.31 18.14
CA GLN A 70 -0.22 -23.59 17.57
C GLN A 70 0.87 -22.87 18.38
N LEU A 71 2.03 -22.63 17.75
CA LEU A 71 3.17 -22.07 18.46
C LEU A 71 2.88 -20.62 18.91
N PRO A 72 3.17 -20.27 20.17
CA PRO A 72 3.02 -18.92 20.67
C PRO A 72 4.12 -18.00 20.12
N PRO A 73 4.03 -16.68 20.38
CA PRO A 73 5.05 -15.75 19.94
C PRO A 73 6.42 -16.04 20.57
N VAL A 74 7.48 -15.99 19.76
CA VAL A 74 8.84 -16.22 20.24
C VAL A 74 9.35 -14.98 20.99
N VAL A 75 9.59 -15.13 22.29
CA VAL A 75 10.05 -14.05 23.17
C VAL A 75 11.42 -14.40 23.75
N ARG A 76 12.42 -13.55 23.49
CA ARG A 76 13.79 -13.73 24.03
C ARG A 76 13.93 -13.22 25.47
N ASP A 77 13.26 -12.11 25.80
CA ASP A 77 13.27 -11.50 27.14
C ASP A 77 11.82 -11.18 27.56
N GLU A 78 11.23 -12.10 28.32
CA GLU A 78 9.84 -11.99 28.74
C GLU A 78 9.65 -10.97 29.87
N HIS A 79 10.71 -10.63 30.61
CA HIS A 79 10.62 -9.74 31.76
C HIS A 79 10.22 -8.33 31.34
N ILE A 80 10.82 -7.81 30.28
CA ILE A 80 10.53 -6.46 29.78
C ILE A 80 9.09 -6.38 29.25
N LEU A 81 8.65 -7.39 28.49
CA LEU A 81 7.29 -7.43 27.95
C LEU A 81 6.24 -7.52 29.05
N LYS A 82 6.47 -8.35 30.09
CA LYS A 82 5.55 -8.50 31.24
C LYS A 82 5.37 -7.21 32.05
N MET A 83 6.30 -6.26 31.97
CA MET A 83 6.12 -4.94 32.59
C MET A 83 5.07 -4.08 31.87
N CYS A 84 4.79 -4.36 30.60
CA CYS A 84 3.91 -3.55 29.75
C CYS A 84 2.61 -4.29 29.37
N TYR A 85 2.67 -5.62 29.25
CA TYR A 85 1.61 -6.46 28.71
C TYR A 85 1.29 -7.63 29.66
N ASN A 86 0.02 -8.06 29.71
CA ASN A 86 -0.37 -9.22 30.51
C ASN A 86 0.20 -10.53 29.95
N SER A 87 0.37 -10.59 28.62
CA SER A 87 0.96 -11.72 27.92
C SER A 87 1.64 -11.25 26.64
N PRO A 88 2.48 -12.09 26.00
CA PRO A 88 3.13 -11.72 24.74
C PRO A 88 2.19 -11.80 23.53
N PHE A 89 1.00 -12.41 23.65
CA PHE A 89 0.08 -12.61 22.53
C PHE A 89 -0.47 -11.29 22.02
N PHE A 90 -0.70 -11.23 20.70
CA PHE A 90 -1.29 -10.06 20.06
C PHE A 90 -2.56 -9.57 20.78
N PHE A 91 -3.42 -10.46 21.28
CA PHE A 91 -4.69 -10.10 21.93
C PHE A 91 -4.55 -9.29 23.24
N ASP A 92 -3.35 -9.23 23.84
CA ASP A 92 -3.06 -8.36 24.99
C ASP A 92 -2.45 -7.00 24.59
N SER A 93 -2.38 -6.70 23.28
CA SER A 93 -1.95 -5.41 22.76
C SER A 93 -2.84 -4.26 23.24
N LEU A 94 -2.21 -3.13 23.57
CA LEU A 94 -2.91 -1.90 23.96
C LEU A 94 -3.69 -1.30 22.79
N ALA A 95 -3.29 -1.62 21.55
CA ALA A 95 -3.97 -1.24 20.33
C ALA A 95 -5.32 -1.92 20.10
N ILE A 96 -5.65 -3.01 20.81
CA ILE A 96 -6.93 -3.71 20.62
C ILE A 96 -7.73 -3.91 21.89
N LYS A 97 -7.21 -3.50 23.05
CA LYS A 97 -7.86 -3.63 24.36
C LYS A 97 -9.29 -3.06 24.45
N GLU A 98 -9.61 -2.06 23.62
CA GLU A 98 -10.93 -1.39 23.59
C GLU A 98 -11.73 -1.72 22.33
N ILE A 99 -11.24 -2.67 21.51
CA ILE A 99 -11.90 -3.11 20.28
C ILE A 99 -12.65 -4.40 20.57
N PRO A 100 -13.96 -4.49 20.28
CA PRO A 100 -14.70 -5.74 20.38
C PRO A 100 -14.24 -6.68 19.27
N LEU A 101 -13.25 -7.50 19.57
CA LEU A 101 -12.76 -8.50 18.61
C LEU A 101 -13.79 -9.60 18.44
N ILE A 102 -13.93 -10.02 17.20
CA ILE A 102 -14.81 -11.09 16.78
C ILE A 102 -13.95 -12.23 16.23
N THR A 103 -14.12 -13.42 16.79
CA THR A 103 -13.46 -14.64 16.35
C THR A 103 -14.47 -15.53 15.64
N ILE A 104 -14.13 -15.93 14.41
CA ILE A 104 -14.88 -16.92 13.63
C ILE A 104 -14.00 -18.17 13.49
N GLU A 105 -14.41 -19.27 14.13
CA GLU A 105 -13.70 -20.54 14.03
C GLU A 105 -14.17 -21.34 12.81
N LEU A 106 -13.22 -21.87 12.04
CA LEU A 106 -13.50 -22.83 10.97
C LEU A 106 -13.46 -24.25 11.55
N THR A 107 -14.62 -24.92 11.61
CA THR A 107 -14.77 -26.22 12.29
C THR A 107 -14.44 -27.43 11.40
N LYS A 108 -14.42 -27.26 10.08
CA LYS A 108 -14.19 -28.36 9.13
C LYS A 108 -12.70 -28.52 8.82
N VAL A 109 -12.12 -29.63 9.27
CA VAL A 109 -10.74 -30.02 8.94
C VAL A 109 -10.70 -30.74 7.60
N TYR A 110 -9.81 -30.32 6.71
CA TYR A 110 -9.61 -30.92 5.38
C TYR A 110 -8.31 -31.73 5.26
N ARG A 111 -7.39 -31.59 6.21
CA ARG A 111 -6.03 -32.16 6.11
C ARG A 111 -5.99 -33.64 6.50
N GLN A 112 -6.58 -33.99 7.64
CA GLN A 112 -6.67 -35.36 8.12
C GLN A 112 -8.03 -35.94 7.75
N SER A 113 -8.03 -37.16 7.23
CA SER A 113 -9.25 -37.92 6.92
C SER A 113 -9.60 -38.95 7.99
N ASP A 114 -8.67 -39.23 8.91
CA ASP A 114 -8.82 -40.19 10.00
C ASP A 114 -9.54 -39.53 11.20
N GLU A 115 -10.75 -40.00 11.51
CA GLU A 115 -11.58 -39.47 12.59
C GLU A 115 -11.01 -39.76 13.98
N GLU A 116 -10.33 -40.89 14.19
CA GLU A 116 -9.75 -41.24 15.50
C GLU A 116 -8.52 -40.38 15.77
N PHE A 117 -7.65 -40.25 14.77
CA PHE A 117 -6.50 -39.35 14.88
C PHE A 117 -6.92 -37.89 15.06
N LEU A 118 -7.98 -37.44 14.36
CA LEU A 118 -8.55 -36.10 14.54
C LEU A 118 -9.05 -35.85 15.98
N LYS A 119 -9.69 -36.84 16.62
CA LYS A 119 -10.12 -36.72 18.02
C LYS A 119 -8.93 -36.54 18.95
N ILE A 120 -7.87 -37.32 18.77
CA ILE A 120 -6.62 -37.19 19.53
C ILE A 120 -5.99 -35.81 19.31
N LEU A 121 -5.90 -35.35 18.06
CA LEU A 121 -5.35 -34.03 17.74
C LEU A 121 -6.13 -32.88 18.38
N ASN A 122 -7.47 -32.94 18.35
CA ASN A 122 -8.30 -31.92 18.99
C ASN A 122 -8.16 -31.94 20.52
N ALA A 123 -8.12 -33.12 21.14
CA ALA A 123 -7.87 -33.23 22.58
C ALA A 123 -6.49 -32.67 22.98
N ILE A 124 -5.47 -32.90 22.16
CA ILE A 124 -4.13 -32.30 22.33
C ILE A 124 -4.18 -30.77 22.12
N ARG A 125 -4.89 -30.28 21.10
CA ARG A 125 -5.08 -28.85 20.81
C ARG A 125 -5.69 -28.11 22.00
N ASP A 126 -6.73 -28.69 22.58
CA ASP A 126 -7.50 -28.09 23.68
C ASP A 126 -6.84 -28.29 25.07
N GLY A 127 -5.76 -29.08 25.12
CA GLY A 127 -5.09 -29.50 26.35
C GLY A 127 -5.99 -30.37 27.24
N ASP A 128 -6.90 -31.13 26.65
CA ASP A 128 -7.83 -32.03 27.33
C ASP A 128 -7.22 -33.41 27.52
N VAL A 129 -6.30 -33.49 28.48
CA VAL A 129 -5.54 -34.71 28.81
C VAL A 129 -6.43 -35.92 29.08
N ALA A 130 -7.65 -35.74 29.60
CA ALA A 130 -8.55 -36.83 29.94
C ALA A 130 -9.11 -37.57 28.71
N ASN A 131 -9.20 -36.87 27.57
CA ASN A 131 -9.76 -37.40 26.32
C ASN A 131 -8.68 -37.76 25.28
N ILE A 132 -7.41 -37.70 25.67
CA ILE A 132 -6.30 -38.16 24.82
C ILE A 132 -6.10 -39.66 25.03
N ASP A 133 -6.21 -40.42 23.95
CA ASP A 133 -5.80 -41.83 23.94
C ASP A 133 -4.27 -41.93 23.83
N PHE A 134 -3.59 -41.85 24.97
CA PHE A 134 -2.14 -41.95 25.04
C PHE A 134 -1.63 -43.34 24.67
N ASP A 135 -2.42 -44.39 24.91
CA ASP A 135 -2.01 -45.75 24.59
C ASP A 135 -1.95 -45.91 23.07
N HIS A 136 -3.01 -45.53 22.36
CA HIS A 136 -3.05 -45.56 20.90
C HIS A 136 -1.99 -44.63 20.28
N LEU A 137 -1.81 -43.42 20.81
CA LEU A 137 -0.78 -42.50 20.32
C LEU A 137 0.64 -43.09 20.49
N ASN A 138 0.91 -43.72 21.65
CA ASN A 138 2.22 -44.29 21.96
C ASN A 138 2.45 -45.68 21.34
N GLU A 139 1.49 -46.29 20.66
CA GLU A 139 1.74 -47.44 19.76
C GLU A 139 2.75 -47.07 18.66
N ARG A 140 2.84 -45.77 18.33
CA ARG A 140 3.79 -45.22 17.37
C ARG A 140 5.18 -44.95 17.96
N TYR A 141 5.42 -45.28 19.23
CA TYR A 141 6.71 -45.09 19.90
C TYR A 141 7.73 -46.14 19.49
N ASP A 142 8.77 -45.70 18.79
CA ASP A 142 9.91 -46.51 18.40
C ASP A 142 11.20 -45.67 18.47
N PRO A 143 11.96 -45.74 19.59
CA PRO A 143 13.17 -44.95 19.77
C PRO A 143 14.30 -45.41 18.83
N ASP A 144 14.31 -46.68 18.44
CA ASP A 144 15.35 -47.30 17.63
C ASP A 144 14.97 -47.35 16.13
N PHE A 145 13.82 -46.76 15.75
CA PHE A 145 13.35 -46.70 14.37
C PHE A 145 14.43 -46.23 13.39
N ASP A 146 14.68 -47.04 12.37
CA ASP A 146 15.53 -46.70 11.23
C ASP A 146 14.65 -46.43 10.01
N MET A 147 14.91 -45.30 9.35
CA MET A 147 14.17 -44.87 8.15
C MET A 147 14.39 -45.81 6.96
N GLY A 148 15.50 -46.56 6.95
CA GLY A 148 15.84 -47.44 5.85
C GLY A 148 15.89 -46.68 4.52
N LYS A 149 15.03 -47.08 3.56
CA LYS A 149 14.88 -46.43 2.24
C LYS A 149 13.59 -45.60 2.12
N GLU A 150 12.77 -45.55 3.15
CA GLU A 150 11.53 -44.79 3.09
C GLU A 150 11.78 -43.30 3.38
N SER A 151 11.01 -42.44 2.73
CA SER A 151 11.09 -41.01 2.96
C SER A 151 10.35 -40.63 4.24
N TYR A 152 11.09 -40.23 5.26
CA TYR A 152 10.57 -39.68 6.51
C TYR A 152 11.19 -38.30 6.74
N VAL A 153 10.41 -37.39 7.35
CA VAL A 153 10.93 -36.09 7.80
C VAL A 153 11.03 -36.09 9.31
N TYR A 154 12.23 -35.87 9.81
CA TYR A 154 12.48 -35.69 11.23
C TYR A 154 12.10 -34.26 11.66
N LEU A 155 11.07 -34.14 12.50
CA LEU A 155 10.65 -32.89 13.11
C LEU A 155 11.39 -32.67 14.43
N CYS A 156 12.38 -31.78 14.40
CA CYS A 156 13.23 -31.49 15.56
C CYS A 156 12.90 -30.13 16.20
N SER A 157 13.44 -29.88 17.39
CA SER A 157 13.17 -28.66 18.15
C SER A 157 14.00 -27.45 17.71
N HIS A 158 15.24 -27.66 17.23
CA HIS A 158 16.21 -26.59 16.97
C HIS A 158 16.86 -26.70 15.58
N ASN A 159 17.17 -25.56 14.95
CA ASN A 159 17.76 -25.53 13.60
C ASN A 159 19.08 -26.29 13.54
N LYS A 160 19.97 -26.11 14.54
CA LYS A 160 21.26 -26.79 14.61
C LYS A 160 21.13 -28.32 14.48
N MET A 161 20.13 -28.92 15.13
CA MET A 161 19.88 -30.36 15.05
C MET A 161 19.36 -30.77 13.67
N ALA A 162 18.49 -29.96 13.06
CA ALA A 162 18.05 -30.20 11.67
C ALA A 162 19.24 -30.19 10.71
N ASP A 163 20.11 -29.19 10.85
CA ASP A 163 21.25 -28.98 9.97
C ASP A 163 22.27 -30.12 10.14
N GLU A 164 22.56 -30.54 11.38
CA GLU A 164 23.43 -31.69 11.68
C GLU A 164 22.91 -32.98 11.02
N ILE A 165 21.63 -33.32 11.19
CA ILE A 165 21.03 -34.52 10.57
C ILE A 165 21.09 -34.45 9.05
N ASN A 166 20.73 -33.29 8.47
CA ASN A 166 20.74 -33.13 7.01
C ASN A 166 22.15 -33.26 6.43
N GLN A 167 23.16 -32.72 7.11
CA GLN A 167 24.55 -32.81 6.67
C GLN A 167 25.13 -34.21 6.84
N GLU A 168 24.84 -34.89 7.95
CA GLU A 168 25.22 -36.28 8.16
C GLU A 168 24.65 -37.20 7.07
N LYS A 169 23.33 -37.08 6.79
CA LYS A 169 22.67 -37.86 5.74
C LYS A 169 23.18 -37.54 4.34
N LEU A 170 23.51 -36.28 4.05
CA LEU A 170 24.13 -35.93 2.78
C LEU A 170 25.55 -36.51 2.68
N ALA A 171 26.32 -36.54 3.77
CA ALA A 171 27.67 -37.10 3.81
C ALA A 171 27.68 -38.62 3.58
N ASP A 172 26.67 -39.34 4.08
CA ASP A 172 26.52 -40.80 3.90
C ASP A 172 26.37 -41.23 2.43
N ILE A 173 25.87 -40.33 1.57
CA ILE A 173 25.74 -40.60 0.13
C ILE A 173 27.13 -40.54 -0.52
N LYS A 174 27.64 -41.69 -0.93
CA LYS A 174 28.99 -41.86 -1.53
C LYS A 174 29.02 -41.55 -3.04
N VAL A 175 28.48 -40.41 -3.42
CA VAL A 175 28.55 -39.85 -4.79
C VAL A 175 29.04 -38.41 -4.73
N ASP A 176 29.50 -37.90 -5.87
CA ASP A 176 30.03 -36.54 -5.96
C ASP A 176 28.97 -35.49 -5.62
N THR A 177 29.35 -34.55 -4.75
CA THR A 177 28.51 -33.40 -4.40
C THR A 177 28.51 -32.39 -5.54
N ARG A 178 27.34 -31.82 -5.83
CA ARG A 178 27.21 -30.65 -6.68
C ARG A 178 26.67 -29.48 -5.87
N THR A 179 27.34 -28.33 -5.99
CA THR A 179 26.96 -27.10 -5.30
C THR A 179 26.37 -26.11 -6.28
N TYR A 180 25.20 -25.55 -5.94
CA TYR A 180 24.53 -24.53 -6.73
C TYR A 180 24.55 -23.20 -6.00
N GLU A 181 25.31 -22.25 -6.55
CA GLU A 181 25.31 -20.87 -6.06
C GLU A 181 24.03 -20.14 -6.51
N ALA A 182 23.40 -19.40 -5.61
CA ALA A 182 22.26 -18.54 -5.88
C ALA A 182 22.71 -17.31 -6.69
N LYS A 183 21.92 -16.91 -7.69
CA LYS A 183 22.19 -15.65 -8.41
C LYS A 183 21.45 -14.51 -7.70
N LEU A 184 22.20 -13.51 -7.27
CA LEU A 184 21.67 -12.32 -6.59
C LEU A 184 21.67 -11.14 -7.55
N PHE A 185 20.59 -10.36 -7.54
CA PHE A 185 20.50 -9.09 -8.24
C PHE A 185 19.97 -8.02 -7.27
N GLY A 186 20.49 -6.79 -7.36
CA GLY A 186 20.04 -5.66 -6.54
C GLY A 186 20.36 -5.80 -5.05
N GLU A 187 19.53 -5.19 -4.20
CA GLU A 187 19.66 -5.27 -2.73
C GLU A 187 18.80 -6.42 -2.19
N PHE A 188 19.42 -7.51 -1.75
CA PHE A 188 18.76 -8.62 -1.05
C PHE A 188 19.62 -9.05 0.13
N LYS A 189 19.12 -8.91 1.36
CA LYS A 189 19.92 -9.16 2.58
C LYS A 189 20.06 -10.66 2.87
N GLU A 190 21.24 -11.09 3.30
CA GLU A 190 21.53 -12.51 3.62
C GLU A 190 20.55 -13.14 4.62
N ASN A 191 20.19 -12.38 5.66
CA ASN A 191 19.24 -12.85 6.68
C ASN A 191 17.79 -12.98 6.18
N GLN A 192 17.51 -12.59 4.93
CA GLN A 192 16.20 -12.71 4.28
C GLN A 192 16.20 -13.77 3.18
N PHE A 193 17.33 -14.46 2.94
CA PHE A 193 17.39 -15.46 1.88
C PHE A 193 16.35 -16.56 2.11
N PRO A 194 15.54 -16.87 1.08
CA PRO A 194 14.50 -17.89 1.18
C PRO A 194 15.07 -19.32 1.18
N ASN A 195 16.32 -19.48 0.74
CA ASN A 195 17.05 -20.74 0.67
C ASN A 195 18.56 -20.50 0.88
N GLU A 196 19.33 -21.57 0.98
CA GLU A 196 20.79 -21.49 1.06
C GLU A 196 21.39 -20.81 -0.17
N GLN A 197 22.35 -19.90 0.06
CA GLN A 197 23.11 -19.27 -1.02
C GLN A 197 23.93 -20.31 -1.78
N PHE A 198 24.50 -21.29 -1.07
CA PHE A 198 25.23 -22.41 -1.65
C PHE A 198 24.47 -23.69 -1.34
N LEU A 199 23.67 -24.16 -2.30
CA LEU A 199 22.85 -25.34 -2.13
C LEU A 199 23.65 -26.58 -2.55
N GLU A 200 24.05 -27.39 -1.58
CA GLU A 200 24.79 -28.63 -1.80
C GLU A 200 23.84 -29.83 -1.94
N LEU A 201 23.98 -30.57 -3.04
CA LEU A 201 23.11 -31.72 -3.37
C LEU A 201 23.91 -32.90 -3.92
N LYS A 202 23.34 -34.09 -3.75
CA LYS A 202 23.84 -35.36 -4.31
C LYS A 202 22.69 -36.15 -4.93
N ILE A 203 22.98 -37.00 -5.91
CA ILE A 203 21.99 -37.96 -6.43
C ILE A 203 21.62 -38.92 -5.28
N GLY A 204 20.32 -39.13 -5.06
CA GLY A 204 19.76 -39.86 -3.92
C GLY A 204 19.46 -38.98 -2.69
N ALA A 205 19.72 -37.67 -2.72
CA ALA A 205 19.40 -36.80 -1.61
C ALA A 205 17.88 -36.59 -1.47
N GLN A 206 17.36 -36.65 -0.24
CA GLN A 206 15.98 -36.30 0.07
C GLN A 206 15.84 -34.79 0.19
N VAL A 207 14.93 -34.24 -0.60
CA VAL A 207 14.65 -32.81 -0.66
C VAL A 207 13.17 -32.52 -0.46
N MET A 208 12.88 -31.29 -0.06
CA MET A 208 11.52 -30.76 0.05
C MET A 208 11.39 -29.49 -0.77
N PHE A 209 10.26 -29.36 -1.47
CA PHE A 209 9.91 -28.15 -2.18
C PHE A 209 9.54 -27.03 -1.21
N ILE A 210 10.09 -25.83 -1.43
CA ILE A 210 9.81 -24.63 -0.61
C ILE A 210 8.87 -23.63 -1.29
N ARG A 211 8.34 -23.99 -2.47
CA ARG A 211 7.33 -23.22 -3.20
C ARG A 211 6.29 -24.13 -3.83
N ASN A 212 5.15 -23.53 -4.17
CA ASN A 212 4.15 -24.16 -5.02
C ASN A 212 4.56 -24.04 -6.48
N ASP A 213 4.34 -25.09 -7.27
CA ASP A 213 4.57 -25.05 -8.70
C ASP A 213 3.67 -23.99 -9.34
N ILE A 214 4.31 -22.96 -9.92
CA ILE A 214 3.66 -21.86 -10.62
C ILE A 214 3.19 -22.26 -12.02
N SER A 215 3.61 -23.42 -12.53
CA SER A 215 3.12 -23.94 -13.79
C SER A 215 1.65 -24.37 -13.66
N GLY A 216 0.88 -24.23 -14.75
CA GLY A 216 -0.53 -24.63 -14.76
C GLY A 216 -0.77 -26.13 -14.46
N GLU A 217 0.28 -26.94 -14.46
CA GLU A 217 0.23 -28.38 -14.16
C GLU A 217 0.27 -28.70 -12.65
N LYS A 218 0.62 -27.74 -11.78
CA LYS A 218 0.68 -27.89 -10.30
C LYS A 218 1.37 -29.19 -9.85
N LYS A 219 2.57 -29.46 -10.39
CA LYS A 219 3.32 -30.72 -10.21
C LYS A 219 3.75 -30.97 -8.76
N TYR A 220 4.05 -29.91 -8.02
CA TYR A 220 4.46 -29.97 -6.62
C TYR A 220 3.89 -28.79 -5.83
N PHE A 221 3.90 -28.92 -4.50
CA PHE A 221 3.47 -27.88 -3.56
C PHE A 221 4.51 -27.73 -2.45
N ASN A 222 4.49 -26.59 -1.75
CA ASN A 222 5.37 -26.33 -0.62
C ASN A 222 5.21 -27.40 0.46
N GLY A 223 6.30 -28.06 0.84
CA GLY A 223 6.29 -29.19 1.77
C GLY A 223 6.35 -30.57 1.10
N LYS A 224 6.13 -30.68 -0.21
CA LYS A 224 6.21 -31.98 -0.91
C LYS A 224 7.65 -32.50 -0.89
N LEU A 225 7.83 -33.78 -0.60
CA LEU A 225 9.13 -34.44 -0.62
C LEU A 225 9.44 -35.08 -1.98
N GLY A 226 10.72 -35.26 -2.23
CA GLY A 226 11.22 -36.05 -3.34
C GLY A 226 12.68 -36.43 -3.17
N GLU A 227 13.14 -37.31 -4.05
CA GLU A 227 14.52 -37.78 -4.12
C GLU A 227 15.17 -37.27 -5.40
N ILE A 228 16.41 -36.78 -5.30
CA ILE A 228 17.18 -36.32 -6.46
C ILE A 228 17.56 -37.51 -7.33
N SER A 229 17.07 -37.57 -8.56
CA SER A 229 17.47 -38.59 -9.56
C SER A 229 18.54 -38.11 -10.53
N GLY A 230 18.70 -36.80 -10.69
CA GLY A 230 19.68 -36.22 -11.62
C GLY A 230 20.04 -34.77 -11.30
N LEU A 231 21.31 -34.42 -11.53
CA LEU A 231 21.88 -33.11 -11.24
C LEU A 231 22.59 -32.56 -12.48
N ASP A 232 22.01 -31.54 -13.12
CA ASP A 232 22.59 -30.79 -14.25
C ASP A 232 22.86 -29.33 -13.86
N GLU A 233 23.60 -28.55 -14.67
CA GLU A 233 23.91 -27.14 -14.42
C GLU A 233 22.65 -26.27 -14.26
N ASN A 234 21.65 -26.53 -15.09
CA ASN A 234 20.46 -25.68 -15.22
C ASN A 234 19.18 -26.33 -14.70
N GLU A 235 19.18 -27.65 -14.49
CA GLU A 235 17.97 -28.42 -14.17
C GLU A 235 18.30 -29.54 -13.17
N ILE A 236 17.36 -29.81 -12.26
CA ILE A 236 17.46 -30.89 -11.28
C ILE A 236 16.28 -31.83 -11.51
N LYS A 237 16.54 -33.13 -11.61
CA LYS A 237 15.49 -34.14 -11.70
C LYS A 237 15.16 -34.66 -10.30
N VAL A 238 13.88 -34.66 -9.96
CA VAL A 238 13.36 -35.10 -8.66
C VAL A 238 12.25 -36.12 -8.89
N VAL A 239 12.36 -37.28 -8.25
CA VAL A 239 11.28 -38.26 -8.17
C VAL A 239 10.42 -37.90 -6.96
N LEU A 240 9.15 -37.60 -7.20
CA LEU A 240 8.22 -37.17 -6.15
C LEU A 240 7.82 -38.35 -5.26
N GLU A 241 7.89 -38.16 -3.94
CA GLU A 241 7.50 -39.18 -2.96
C GLU A 241 6.08 -39.69 -3.20
N GLY A 242 5.88 -41.01 -3.09
CA GLY A 242 4.58 -41.66 -3.28
C GLY A 242 4.14 -41.72 -4.75
N SER A 243 5.03 -41.39 -5.70
CA SER A 243 4.79 -41.54 -7.14
C SER A 243 6.06 -42.00 -7.86
N GLU A 244 5.92 -42.66 -9.00
CA GLU A 244 7.05 -42.90 -9.92
C GLU A 244 7.30 -41.70 -10.86
N ARG A 245 6.67 -40.55 -10.57
CA ARG A 245 6.73 -39.37 -11.43
C ARG A 245 8.03 -38.61 -11.18
N GLU A 246 8.94 -38.70 -12.14
CA GLU A 246 10.10 -37.81 -12.24
C GLU A 246 9.65 -36.44 -12.78
N ILE A 247 10.08 -35.37 -12.12
CA ILE A 247 9.87 -34.00 -12.58
C ILE A 247 11.21 -33.26 -12.72
N THR A 248 11.24 -32.32 -13.65
CA THR A 248 12.36 -31.42 -13.84
C THR A 248 12.11 -30.12 -13.10
N VAL A 249 12.96 -29.83 -12.12
CA VAL A 249 12.96 -28.63 -11.29
C VAL A 249 13.94 -27.62 -11.87
N LYS A 250 13.46 -26.40 -12.06
CA LYS A 250 14.26 -25.27 -12.56
C LYS A 250 14.49 -24.27 -11.43
N ARG A 251 15.47 -23.38 -11.63
CA ARG A 251 15.66 -22.24 -10.74
C ARG A 251 14.43 -21.35 -10.76
N GLU A 252 14.05 -20.86 -9.59
CA GLU A 252 12.99 -19.88 -9.41
C GLU A 252 13.55 -18.59 -8.82
N VAL A 253 12.86 -17.49 -9.07
CA VAL A 253 13.25 -16.15 -8.62
C VAL A 253 12.32 -15.72 -7.49
N TRP A 254 12.91 -15.40 -6.34
CA TRP A 254 12.25 -14.69 -5.25
C TRP A 254 12.57 -13.21 -5.37
N GLU A 255 11.54 -12.41 -5.52
CA GLU A 255 11.67 -10.97 -5.72
C GLU A 255 11.42 -10.24 -4.41
N GLN A 256 12.37 -9.39 -4.03
CA GLN A 256 12.14 -8.37 -3.02
C GLN A 256 11.45 -7.20 -3.69
N LYS A 257 10.12 -7.22 -3.63
CA LYS A 257 9.27 -6.20 -4.22
C LYS A 257 9.09 -5.02 -3.28
N LYS A 258 9.07 -3.84 -3.88
CA LYS A 258 8.67 -2.60 -3.27
C LYS A 258 7.39 -2.14 -3.93
N TYR A 259 6.41 -1.84 -3.11
CA TYR A 259 5.13 -1.36 -3.57
C TYR A 259 5.14 0.16 -3.61
N PHE A 260 4.63 0.72 -4.70
CA PHE A 260 4.43 2.15 -4.89
C PHE A 260 3.11 2.37 -5.63
N LEU A 261 2.54 3.56 -5.52
CA LEU A 261 1.32 3.89 -6.26
C LEU A 261 1.69 4.46 -7.62
N ASP A 262 0.99 4.02 -8.66
CA ASP A 262 1.06 4.67 -9.97
C ASP A 262 0.19 5.93 -10.04
N THR A 263 0.16 6.56 -11.20
CA THR A 263 -0.66 7.76 -11.46
C THR A 263 -2.16 7.56 -11.23
N ASP A 264 -2.64 6.30 -11.26
CA ASP A 264 -4.04 5.94 -11.13
C ASP A 264 -4.37 5.37 -9.74
N LYS A 265 -3.47 5.56 -8.76
CA LYS A 265 -3.58 5.04 -7.38
C LYS A 265 -3.67 3.51 -7.29
N ASN A 266 -3.19 2.80 -8.31
CA ASN A 266 -3.04 1.36 -8.23
C ASN A 266 -1.70 1.00 -7.60
N ILE A 267 -1.68 -0.02 -6.76
CA ILE A 267 -0.45 -0.56 -6.18
C ILE A 267 0.34 -1.23 -7.31
N LYS A 268 1.49 -0.65 -7.66
CA LYS A 268 2.49 -1.22 -8.56
C LYS A 268 3.69 -1.75 -7.80
N GLU A 269 4.36 -2.72 -8.40
CA GLU A 269 5.48 -3.46 -7.81
C GLU A 269 6.79 -3.11 -8.55
N GLU A 270 7.82 -2.73 -7.80
CA GLU A 270 9.20 -2.52 -8.27
C GLU A 270 10.09 -3.58 -7.61
N VAL A 271 10.83 -4.35 -8.39
CA VAL A 271 11.76 -5.36 -7.87
C VAL A 271 13.06 -4.66 -7.46
N LEU A 272 13.34 -4.54 -6.16
CA LEU A 272 14.56 -3.94 -5.61
C LEU A 272 15.75 -4.88 -5.66
N GLY A 273 15.47 -6.17 -5.56
CA GLY A 273 16.44 -7.22 -5.64
C GLY A 273 15.76 -8.56 -5.86
N SER A 274 16.54 -9.54 -6.28
CA SER A 274 16.05 -10.89 -6.48
C SER A 274 17.07 -11.92 -6.06
N PHE A 275 16.58 -13.03 -5.55
CA PHE A 275 17.33 -14.23 -5.21
C PHE A 275 16.88 -15.33 -6.17
N GLU A 276 17.76 -15.87 -7.01
CA GLU A 276 17.45 -16.97 -7.93
C GLU A 276 18.15 -18.26 -7.50
N GLN A 277 17.37 -19.29 -7.18
CA GLN A 277 17.86 -20.60 -6.73
C GLN A 277 16.84 -21.70 -7.04
N PHE A 278 17.23 -22.97 -6.97
CA PHE A 278 16.26 -24.06 -7.02
C PHE A 278 15.30 -24.03 -5.81
N PRO A 279 13.99 -24.23 -6.00
CA PRO A 279 12.97 -24.18 -4.94
C PRO A 279 12.92 -25.47 -4.11
N ILE A 280 14.08 -26.02 -3.78
CA ILE A 280 14.24 -27.24 -2.98
C ILE A 280 15.32 -27.06 -1.92
N LYS A 281 15.18 -27.77 -0.80
CA LYS A 281 16.20 -27.84 0.25
C LYS A 281 16.28 -29.26 0.80
N LEU A 282 17.39 -29.60 1.45
CA LEU A 282 17.53 -30.87 2.17
C LEU A 282 16.42 -31.01 3.22
N ALA A 283 15.87 -32.21 3.34
CA ALA A 283 14.65 -32.42 4.12
C ALA A 283 14.59 -33.77 4.84
N TRP A 284 15.72 -34.32 5.26
CA TRP A 284 15.71 -35.39 6.25
C TRP A 284 15.26 -34.88 7.61
N ALA A 285 15.57 -33.63 7.93
CA ALA A 285 15.12 -32.97 9.15
C ALA A 285 14.69 -31.52 8.92
N VAL A 286 13.62 -31.10 9.63
CA VAL A 286 13.09 -29.73 9.66
C VAL A 286 12.68 -29.41 11.09
N THR A 287 12.79 -28.15 11.51
CA THR A 287 12.30 -27.77 12.85
C THR A 287 10.77 -27.75 12.90
N ILE A 288 10.20 -28.06 14.06
CA ILE A 288 8.75 -27.98 14.29
C ILE A 288 8.22 -26.58 13.94
N HIS A 289 8.97 -25.53 14.27
CA HIS A 289 8.64 -24.15 13.87
C HIS A 289 8.57 -23.96 12.34
N LYS A 290 9.58 -24.42 11.58
CA LYS A 290 9.58 -24.30 10.11
C LYS A 290 8.60 -25.26 9.43
N SER A 291 8.05 -26.21 10.17
CA SER A 291 7.03 -27.16 9.67
C SER A 291 5.60 -26.62 9.75
N GLN A 292 5.38 -25.52 10.48
CA GLN A 292 4.07 -24.89 10.58
C GLN A 292 3.53 -24.53 9.18
N GLY A 293 2.23 -24.71 8.97
CA GLY A 293 1.60 -24.68 7.63
C GLY A 293 1.88 -25.87 6.70
N LEU A 294 2.93 -26.67 6.90
CA LEU A 294 3.27 -27.81 6.03
C LEU A 294 2.47 -29.09 6.35
N THR A 295 2.41 -30.01 5.39
CA THR A 295 1.76 -31.32 5.51
C THR A 295 2.67 -32.41 4.97
N PHE A 296 2.83 -33.50 5.72
CA PHE A 296 3.67 -34.64 5.41
C PHE A 296 2.87 -35.94 5.45
N ASP A 297 3.34 -36.93 4.70
CA ASP A 297 2.78 -38.29 4.70
C ASP A 297 3.43 -39.15 5.80
N LYS A 298 4.73 -38.99 6.02
CA LYS A 298 5.50 -39.73 7.03
C LYS A 298 6.46 -38.83 7.80
N VAL A 299 6.40 -38.87 9.14
CA VAL A 299 7.20 -38.01 10.02
C VAL A 299 7.79 -38.76 11.21
N ILE A 300 9.00 -38.38 11.60
CA ILE A 300 9.60 -38.79 12.86
C ILE A 300 9.54 -37.59 13.80
N ILE A 301 8.99 -37.77 14.98
CA ILE A 301 8.78 -36.70 15.94
C ILE A 301 9.51 -37.03 17.23
N ASP A 302 10.31 -36.08 17.68
CA ASP A 302 10.92 -36.08 19.02
C ASP A 302 10.34 -34.91 19.82
N ALA A 303 9.15 -35.14 20.39
CA ALA A 303 8.35 -34.13 21.07
C ALA A 303 8.18 -34.39 22.58
N GLY A 304 8.73 -35.48 23.13
CA GLY A 304 8.66 -35.81 24.56
C GLY A 304 9.53 -34.90 25.44
N LYS A 305 10.37 -34.04 24.83
CA LYS A 305 11.09 -32.95 25.51
C LYS A 305 10.55 -31.57 25.11
N SER A 306 9.32 -31.50 24.59
CA SER A 306 8.70 -30.21 24.23
C SER A 306 8.60 -29.33 25.47
N PHE A 307 9.03 -28.07 25.33
CA PHE A 307 9.08 -27.09 26.41
C PHE A 307 8.11 -25.92 26.19
N THR A 308 7.45 -25.89 25.03
CA THR A 308 6.52 -24.81 24.64
C THR A 308 5.13 -25.38 24.36
N ALA A 309 4.10 -24.64 24.76
CA ALA A 309 2.71 -24.94 24.40
C ALA A 309 2.53 -25.02 22.87
N GLY A 310 1.62 -25.89 22.43
CA GLY A 310 1.33 -26.09 21.00
C GLY A 310 2.40 -26.86 20.22
N GLN A 311 3.60 -27.10 20.75
CA GLN A 311 4.69 -27.76 20.01
C GLN A 311 4.36 -29.21 19.63
N VAL A 312 3.80 -29.99 20.58
CA VAL A 312 3.34 -31.37 20.34
C VAL A 312 2.22 -31.38 19.31
N TYR A 313 1.22 -30.51 19.48
CA TYR A 313 0.10 -30.36 18.55
C TYR A 313 0.57 -30.00 17.13
N VAL A 314 1.45 -29.01 16.98
CA VAL A 314 1.98 -28.61 15.68
C VAL A 314 2.71 -29.77 15.03
N ALA A 315 3.59 -30.46 15.76
CA ALA A 315 4.35 -31.60 15.22
C ALA A 315 3.43 -32.73 14.72
N LEU A 316 2.48 -33.17 15.55
CA LEU A 316 1.55 -34.26 15.20
C LEU A 316 0.61 -33.86 14.05
N SER A 317 0.07 -32.64 14.08
CA SER A 317 -0.86 -32.12 13.06
C SER A 317 -0.21 -31.89 11.68
N ARG A 318 1.10 -32.08 11.54
CA ARG A 318 1.77 -32.07 10.22
C ARG A 318 1.53 -33.36 9.45
N CYS A 319 1.27 -34.47 10.13
CA CYS A 319 0.99 -35.74 9.47
C CYS A 319 -0.49 -35.86 9.07
N ARG A 320 -0.76 -36.56 7.97
CA ARG A 320 -2.13 -36.83 7.50
C ARG A 320 -2.82 -37.93 8.28
N THR A 321 -2.08 -38.96 8.70
CA THR A 321 -2.60 -40.12 9.43
C THR A 321 -1.69 -40.47 10.60
N LEU A 322 -2.21 -41.21 11.58
CA LEU A 322 -1.43 -41.64 12.74
C LEU A 322 -0.34 -42.65 12.35
N GLU A 323 -0.59 -43.51 11.37
CA GLU A 323 0.36 -44.52 10.88
C GLU A 323 1.58 -43.92 10.19
N GLY A 324 1.46 -42.69 9.68
CA GLY A 324 2.58 -41.94 9.13
C GLY A 324 3.54 -41.43 10.22
N ILE A 325 3.15 -41.48 11.49
CA ILE A 325 3.95 -40.94 12.60
C ILE A 325 4.83 -42.03 13.21
N VAL A 326 6.06 -41.64 13.54
CA VAL A 326 6.95 -42.38 14.45
C VAL A 326 7.39 -41.44 15.57
N LEU A 327 7.27 -41.89 16.81
CA LEU A 327 7.66 -41.13 17.99
C LEU A 327 9.00 -41.65 18.53
N LYS A 328 10.02 -40.80 18.60
CA LYS A 328 11.31 -41.13 19.24
C LYS A 328 11.26 -41.08 20.77
N SER A 329 10.21 -40.48 21.29
CA SER A 329 9.95 -40.25 22.72
C SER A 329 8.46 -40.44 22.98
N LYS A 330 8.08 -41.09 24.06
CA LYS A 330 6.66 -41.20 24.45
C LYS A 330 6.06 -39.81 24.69
N ILE A 331 4.82 -39.63 24.27
CA ILE A 331 4.02 -38.46 24.62
C ILE A 331 3.31 -38.77 25.93
N THR A 332 3.51 -37.89 26.91
CA THR A 332 2.97 -38.03 28.25
C THR A 332 2.11 -36.80 28.60
N PRO A 333 1.24 -36.90 29.62
CA PRO A 333 0.42 -35.77 30.07
C PRO A 333 1.21 -34.48 30.36
N GLU A 334 2.46 -34.58 30.83
CA GLU A 334 3.28 -33.45 31.27
C GLU A 334 3.72 -32.52 30.12
N VAL A 335 3.72 -33.02 28.87
CA VAL A 335 4.09 -32.25 27.68
C VAL A 335 2.87 -31.67 26.94
N ILE A 336 1.67 -31.90 27.47
CA ILE A 336 0.41 -31.33 26.96
C ILE A 336 0.08 -30.09 27.77
N PHE A 337 0.19 -28.93 27.14
CA PHE A 337 0.00 -27.63 27.80
C PHE A 337 -1.37 -27.07 27.47
N LYS A 338 -2.10 -26.65 28.51
CA LYS A 338 -3.35 -25.91 28.39
C LYS A 338 -3.11 -24.42 28.67
N ASP A 339 -3.22 -23.57 27.66
CA ASP A 339 -3.07 -22.12 27.84
C ASP A 339 -4.44 -21.47 28.11
N ASN A 340 -4.71 -21.19 29.38
CA ASN A 340 -5.96 -20.57 29.81
C ASN A 340 -6.17 -19.15 29.24
N ARG A 341 -5.11 -18.47 28.77
CA ARG A 341 -5.22 -17.14 28.16
C ARG A 341 -5.92 -17.23 26.81
N ILE A 342 -5.59 -18.25 26.02
CA ILE A 342 -6.22 -18.51 24.71
C ILE A 342 -7.68 -18.89 24.90
N LEU A 343 -7.97 -19.79 25.85
CA LEU A 343 -9.34 -20.22 26.15
C LEU A 343 -10.23 -19.04 26.57
N LYS A 344 -9.70 -18.17 27.42
CA LYS A 344 -10.39 -16.95 27.82
C LYS A 344 -10.67 -16.05 26.61
N PHE A 345 -9.65 -15.77 25.79
CA PHE A 345 -9.79 -14.92 24.61
C PHE A 345 -10.80 -15.48 23.60
N GLN A 346 -10.71 -16.76 23.26
CA GLN A 346 -11.66 -17.38 22.34
C GLN A 346 -13.08 -17.38 22.91
N GLY A 347 -13.26 -17.72 24.19
CA GLY A 347 -14.57 -17.68 24.84
C GLY A 347 -15.21 -16.29 24.86
N GLU A 348 -14.41 -15.24 25.07
CA GLU A 348 -14.90 -13.85 25.12
C GLU A 348 -15.20 -13.25 23.72
N THR A 349 -14.63 -13.82 22.65
CA THR A 349 -14.72 -13.26 21.28
C THR A 349 -15.45 -14.17 20.28
N TYR A 350 -15.88 -15.36 20.71
CA TYR A 350 -16.53 -16.36 19.85
C TYR A 350 -17.83 -15.82 19.26
N ALA A 351 -17.91 -15.79 17.93
CA ALA A 351 -19.04 -15.19 17.23
C ALA A 351 -19.81 -16.14 16.31
N ASN A 352 -19.33 -17.37 16.08
CA ASN A 352 -19.91 -18.31 15.11
C ASN A 352 -21.44 -18.41 15.19
N ASP A 353 -22.00 -18.43 16.40
CA ASP A 353 -23.45 -18.60 16.62
C ASP A 353 -24.27 -17.32 16.31
N ASN A 354 -23.62 -16.16 16.26
CA ASN A 354 -24.26 -14.85 16.14
C ASN A 354 -23.77 -14.03 14.93
N VAL A 355 -23.00 -14.62 14.01
CA VAL A 355 -22.38 -13.90 12.88
C VAL A 355 -23.40 -13.12 12.06
N GLU A 356 -24.55 -13.70 11.75
CA GLU A 356 -25.60 -13.05 10.95
C GLU A 356 -26.22 -11.85 11.67
N ALA A 357 -26.47 -11.97 12.98
CA ALA A 357 -26.99 -10.88 13.79
C ALA A 357 -25.98 -9.71 13.90
N ILE A 358 -24.70 -10.05 14.17
CA ILE A 358 -23.61 -9.08 14.22
C ILE A 358 -23.46 -8.37 12.88
N LEU A 359 -23.46 -9.11 11.77
CA LEU A 359 -23.33 -8.54 10.42
C LEU A 359 -24.48 -7.57 10.12
N ASN A 360 -25.71 -7.94 10.43
CA ASN A 360 -26.88 -7.10 10.20
C ASN A 360 -26.84 -5.80 11.02
N GLN A 361 -26.34 -5.85 12.26
CA GLN A 361 -26.19 -4.67 13.10
C GLN A 361 -25.01 -3.77 12.65
N GLU A 362 -23.83 -4.36 12.45
CA GLU A 362 -22.60 -3.64 12.12
C GLU A 362 -22.59 -3.07 10.70
N LYS A 363 -23.35 -3.65 9.75
CA LYS A 363 -23.44 -3.17 8.37
C LYS A 363 -23.80 -1.69 8.30
N TYR A 364 -24.81 -1.27 9.06
CA TYR A 364 -25.29 0.11 9.05
C TYR A 364 -24.27 1.06 9.70
N ASP A 365 -23.76 0.67 10.88
CA ASP A 365 -22.79 1.46 11.64
C ASP A 365 -21.46 1.65 10.88
N TYR A 366 -20.92 0.58 10.29
CA TYR A 366 -19.74 0.65 9.43
C TYR A 366 -19.95 1.59 8.24
N SER A 367 -21.09 1.48 7.56
CA SER A 367 -21.37 2.29 6.37
C SER A 367 -21.44 3.78 6.72
N ILE A 368 -22.01 4.12 7.88
CA ILE A 368 -22.05 5.50 8.38
C ILE A 368 -20.67 6.00 8.81
N ARG A 369 -19.91 5.18 9.55
CA ARG A 369 -18.52 5.51 9.89
C ARG A 369 -17.63 5.72 8.66
N LYS A 370 -17.86 4.97 7.58
CA LYS A 370 -17.17 5.17 6.29
C LYS A 370 -17.46 6.57 5.74
N VAL A 371 -18.71 7.00 5.75
CA VAL A 371 -19.11 8.35 5.30
C VAL A 371 -18.52 9.44 6.17
N LEU A 372 -18.62 9.31 7.50
CA LEU A 372 -18.06 10.29 8.45
C LEU A 372 -16.55 10.43 8.28
N ARG A 373 -15.80 9.32 8.13
CA ARG A 373 -14.36 9.37 7.89
C ARG A 373 -13.99 10.08 6.59
N ALA A 374 -14.78 9.91 5.54
CA ALA A 374 -14.50 10.54 4.26
C ALA A 374 -14.78 12.05 4.26
N VAL A 375 -15.83 12.51 4.96
CA VAL A 375 -16.15 13.95 5.06
C VAL A 375 -15.33 14.68 6.13
N ASP A 376 -14.57 13.95 6.95
CA ASP A 376 -13.66 14.55 7.93
C ASP A 376 -12.59 15.40 7.22
N SER A 377 -12.58 16.68 7.55
CA SER A 377 -11.66 17.69 7.00
C SER A 377 -10.82 18.36 8.07
N GLN A 378 -10.84 17.86 9.31
CA GLN A 378 -10.12 18.46 10.44
C GLN A 378 -8.59 18.45 10.23
N TRP A 379 -8.08 17.50 9.44
CA TRP A 379 -6.67 17.40 9.06
C TRP A 379 -6.14 18.65 8.33
N LEU A 380 -7.01 19.39 7.62
CA LEU A 380 -6.64 20.61 6.89
C LEU A 380 -6.04 21.69 7.81
N LEU A 381 -6.46 21.72 9.09
CA LEU A 381 -6.01 22.73 10.04
C LEU A 381 -4.51 22.64 10.29
N ASN A 382 -3.99 21.42 10.46
CA ASN A 382 -2.56 21.22 10.68
C ASN A 382 -1.76 21.61 9.42
N GLU A 383 -2.23 21.21 8.23
CA GLU A 383 -1.52 21.50 6.98
C GLU A 383 -1.48 23.00 6.65
N VAL A 384 -2.57 23.74 6.88
CA VAL A 384 -2.60 25.19 6.65
C VAL A 384 -1.68 25.95 7.62
N GLU A 385 -1.55 25.46 8.86
CA GLU A 385 -0.63 26.02 9.85
C GLU A 385 0.84 25.75 9.50
N GLU A 386 1.19 24.52 9.09
CA GLU A 386 2.53 24.16 8.64
C GLU A 386 2.93 24.91 7.35
N TRP A 387 2.01 25.01 6.40
CA TRP A 387 2.20 25.79 5.18
C TRP A 387 2.49 27.27 5.48
N ASN A 388 1.76 27.87 6.44
CA ASN A 388 2.01 29.25 6.85
C ASN A 388 3.36 29.40 7.57
N LYS A 389 3.75 28.45 8.45
CA LYS A 389 5.08 28.45 9.08
C LYS A 389 6.21 28.42 8.04
N LEU A 390 6.06 27.61 6.99
CA LEU A 390 7.03 27.55 5.89
C LEU A 390 7.13 28.90 5.17
N SER A 391 6.01 29.61 5.00
CA SER A 391 6.00 30.94 4.37
C SER A 391 6.81 31.98 5.17
N ILE A 392 6.77 31.92 6.51
CA ILE A 392 7.52 32.86 7.38
C ILE A 392 9.04 32.77 7.13
N SER A 393 9.53 31.54 6.96
CA SER A 393 10.94 31.25 6.69
C SER A 393 11.38 31.54 5.24
N THR A 394 10.41 31.64 4.32
CA THR A 394 10.67 31.85 2.89
C THR A 394 10.87 33.34 2.61
N LYS A 395 12.01 33.72 2.01
CA LYS A 395 12.33 35.15 1.77
C LYS A 395 11.57 35.77 0.60
N SER A 396 11.37 35.00 -0.48
CA SER A 396 10.82 35.50 -1.75
C SER A 396 9.29 35.51 -1.81
N ILE A 397 8.60 35.12 -0.74
CA ILE A 397 7.13 35.04 -0.70
C ILE A 397 6.54 36.38 -0.25
N ASP A 398 5.38 36.76 -0.81
CA ASP A 398 4.61 37.89 -0.31
C ASP A 398 3.96 37.52 1.03
N LYS A 399 4.59 37.94 2.13
CA LYS A 399 4.15 37.62 3.49
C LYS A 399 2.79 38.22 3.84
N VAL A 400 2.44 39.37 3.27
CA VAL A 400 1.17 40.04 3.56
C VAL A 400 0.04 39.24 2.92
N LYS A 401 0.17 38.97 1.61
CA LYS A 401 -0.83 38.21 0.87
C LYS A 401 -0.98 36.78 1.40
N THR A 402 0.14 36.11 1.71
CA THR A 402 0.12 34.75 2.26
C THR A 402 -0.58 34.71 3.62
N ASN A 403 -0.29 35.67 4.51
CA ASN A 403 -0.91 35.72 5.82
C ASN A 403 -2.41 36.06 5.76
N GLN A 404 -2.84 36.91 4.82
CA GLN A 404 -4.26 37.17 4.59
C GLN A 404 -5.00 35.90 4.16
N LEU A 405 -4.45 35.15 3.20
CA LEU A 405 -5.01 33.88 2.77
C LEU A 405 -5.02 32.85 3.91
N TYR A 406 -3.94 32.74 4.68
CA TYR A 406 -3.86 31.87 5.86
C TYR A 406 -4.99 32.17 6.86
N LEU A 407 -5.22 33.43 7.23
CA LEU A 407 -6.25 33.80 8.19
C LEU A 407 -7.66 33.46 7.67
N GLN A 408 -7.92 33.71 6.38
CA GLN A 408 -9.18 33.35 5.73
C GLN A 408 -9.39 31.82 5.77
N LEU A 409 -8.41 31.05 5.32
CA LEU A 409 -8.50 29.59 5.27
C LEU A 409 -8.66 28.98 6.65
N LYS A 410 -7.87 29.45 7.62
CA LYS A 410 -7.94 28.98 9.01
C LYS A 410 -9.34 29.19 9.59
N HIS A 411 -9.95 30.34 9.33
CA HIS A 411 -11.32 30.63 9.78
C HIS A 411 -12.32 29.61 9.21
N GLU A 412 -12.30 29.38 7.88
CA GLU A 412 -13.21 28.44 7.24
C GLU A 412 -12.99 26.99 7.68
N ILE A 413 -11.72 26.55 7.78
CA ILE A 413 -11.37 25.19 8.20
C ILE A 413 -11.81 24.93 9.65
N VAL A 414 -11.60 25.88 10.57
CA VAL A 414 -12.06 25.75 11.97
C VAL A 414 -13.59 25.68 12.04
N ASN A 415 -14.29 26.45 11.20
CA ASN A 415 -15.75 26.40 11.14
C ASN A 415 -16.24 25.04 10.60
N LEU A 416 -15.63 24.53 9.53
CA LEU A 416 -15.92 23.19 8.98
C LEU A 416 -15.70 22.09 10.02
N GLY A 417 -14.62 22.17 10.81
CA GLY A 417 -14.37 21.23 11.91
C GLY A 417 -15.50 21.22 12.96
N LYS A 418 -16.02 22.39 13.35
CA LYS A 418 -17.17 22.48 14.28
C LYS A 418 -18.45 21.89 13.68
N ILE A 419 -18.68 22.11 12.39
CA ILE A 419 -19.83 21.55 11.68
C ILE A 419 -19.72 20.03 11.61
N PHE A 420 -18.50 19.51 11.37
CA PHE A 420 -18.22 18.08 11.35
C PHE A 420 -18.51 17.42 12.71
N GLU A 421 -18.02 17.99 13.82
CA GLU A 421 -18.30 17.49 15.17
C GLU A 421 -19.80 17.46 15.50
N LYS A 422 -20.58 18.40 14.95
CA LYS A 422 -22.04 18.41 15.09
C LYS A 422 -22.69 17.33 14.22
N LEU A 423 -22.20 17.15 12.99
CA LEU A 423 -22.67 16.10 12.08
C LEU A 423 -22.44 14.72 12.68
N GLU A 424 -21.26 14.45 13.20
CA GLU A 424 -20.90 13.18 13.84
C GLU A 424 -21.89 12.87 14.97
N ARG A 425 -22.06 13.79 15.93
CA ARG A 425 -23.01 13.63 17.03
C ARG A 425 -24.45 13.35 16.57
N VAL A 426 -24.95 14.13 15.62
CA VAL A 426 -26.33 13.97 15.10
C VAL A 426 -26.48 12.65 14.35
N THR A 427 -25.49 12.25 13.57
CA THR A 427 -25.57 11.03 12.76
C THR A 427 -25.52 9.79 13.65
N SER A 428 -24.63 9.76 14.64
CA SER A 428 -24.58 8.69 15.64
C SER A 428 -25.90 8.57 16.41
N GLN A 429 -26.53 9.69 16.76
CA GLN A 429 -27.85 9.67 17.41
C GLN A 429 -28.93 9.08 16.50
N LYS A 430 -28.96 9.46 15.21
CA LYS A 430 -29.92 8.90 14.25
C LYS A 430 -29.73 7.40 14.02
N VAL A 431 -28.48 6.92 13.98
CA VAL A 431 -28.17 5.49 13.87
C VAL A 431 -28.72 4.73 15.09
N ASN A 432 -28.52 5.24 16.30
CA ASN A 432 -29.08 4.62 17.50
C ASN A 432 -30.62 4.58 17.46
N ASN A 433 -31.26 5.67 17.03
CA ASN A 433 -32.73 5.70 16.88
C ASN A 433 -33.22 4.70 15.82
N PHE A 434 -32.49 4.52 14.72
CA PHE A 434 -32.82 3.53 13.69
C PHE A 434 -32.73 2.10 14.24
N ILE A 435 -31.67 1.79 15.01
CA ILE A 435 -31.52 0.50 15.70
C ILE A 435 -32.69 0.27 16.67
N GLU A 436 -33.16 1.31 17.35
CA GLU A 436 -34.33 1.28 18.23
C GLU A 436 -35.68 1.33 17.49
N GLN A 437 -35.70 1.27 16.14
CA GLN A 437 -36.89 1.35 15.28
C GLN A 437 -37.71 2.65 15.47
N LYS A 438 -37.06 3.74 15.85
CA LYS A 438 -37.67 5.07 16.05
C LYS A 438 -37.45 6.01 14.86
N GLU A 439 -36.64 5.61 13.90
CA GLU A 439 -36.23 6.43 12.77
C GLU A 439 -36.06 5.55 11.53
N GLU A 440 -36.42 6.07 10.36
CA GLU A 440 -36.30 5.36 9.09
C GLU A 440 -34.90 5.56 8.50
N TRP A 441 -34.38 4.56 7.80
CA TRP A 441 -33.05 4.63 7.17
C TRP A 441 -32.92 5.81 6.18
N SER A 442 -34.02 6.16 5.49
CA SER A 442 -34.07 7.28 4.54
C SER A 442 -33.72 8.63 5.16
N GLU A 443 -33.99 8.84 6.45
CA GLU A 443 -33.61 10.06 7.18
C GLU A 443 -32.09 10.18 7.34
N ILE A 444 -31.42 9.04 7.54
CA ILE A 444 -29.96 8.95 7.66
C ILE A 444 -29.32 9.13 6.28
N GLU A 445 -29.88 8.51 5.24
CA GLU A 445 -29.44 8.70 3.85
C GLU A 445 -29.53 10.16 3.42
N SER A 446 -30.67 10.81 3.67
CA SER A 446 -30.87 12.23 3.37
C SER A 446 -29.84 13.11 4.09
N LYS A 447 -29.56 12.82 5.36
CA LYS A 447 -28.61 13.59 6.17
C LYS A 447 -27.17 13.43 5.69
N THR A 448 -26.73 12.21 5.44
CA THR A 448 -25.37 11.89 4.96
C THR A 448 -25.14 12.41 3.55
N LYS A 449 -26.15 12.28 2.67
CA LYS A 449 -26.16 12.91 1.34
C LYS A 449 -26.01 14.42 1.43
N GLY A 450 -26.80 15.09 2.26
CA GLY A 450 -26.68 16.53 2.49
C GLY A 450 -25.29 16.94 2.99
N ALA A 451 -24.70 16.13 3.88
CA ALA A 451 -23.35 16.37 4.40
C ALA A 451 -22.27 16.27 3.32
N VAL A 452 -22.23 15.19 2.54
CA VAL A 452 -21.23 15.00 1.47
C VAL A 452 -21.29 16.17 0.48
N ASN A 453 -22.48 16.56 0.05
CA ASN A 453 -22.68 17.68 -0.87
C ASN A 453 -22.23 19.03 -0.27
N PHE A 454 -22.50 19.27 1.01
CA PHE A 454 -22.05 20.45 1.74
C PHE A 454 -20.53 20.51 1.85
N PHE A 455 -19.90 19.46 2.38
CA PHE A 455 -18.44 19.43 2.59
C PHE A 455 -17.67 19.49 1.27
N PHE A 456 -18.11 18.77 0.23
CA PHE A 456 -17.50 18.85 -1.09
C PHE A 456 -17.53 20.29 -1.63
N THR A 457 -18.67 20.95 -1.57
CA THR A 457 -18.85 22.32 -2.08
C THR A 457 -18.02 23.34 -1.30
N GLU A 458 -18.12 23.31 0.03
CA GLU A 458 -17.44 24.28 0.89
C GLU A 458 -15.92 24.13 0.83
N ILE A 459 -15.40 22.91 0.84
CA ILE A 459 -13.95 22.67 0.75
C ILE A 459 -13.45 23.04 -0.65
N ARG A 460 -14.18 22.69 -1.71
CA ARG A 460 -13.81 23.09 -3.07
C ARG A 460 -13.75 24.61 -3.21
N ASP A 461 -14.81 25.30 -2.82
CA ASP A 461 -14.98 26.72 -3.13
C ASP A 461 -14.20 27.63 -2.18
N LYS A 462 -14.06 27.24 -0.90
CA LYS A 462 -13.44 28.09 0.12
C LYS A 462 -12.02 27.68 0.50
N VAL A 463 -11.58 26.47 0.15
CA VAL A 463 -10.22 25.99 0.47
C VAL A 463 -9.45 25.70 -0.81
N PHE A 464 -9.91 24.76 -1.63
CA PHE A 464 -9.16 24.30 -2.80
C PHE A 464 -8.99 25.40 -3.86
N ASN A 465 -10.07 26.08 -4.26
CA ASN A 465 -10.00 27.11 -5.30
C ASN A 465 -9.09 28.30 -4.89
N PRO A 466 -9.22 28.90 -3.69
CA PRO A 466 -8.30 29.95 -3.25
C PRO A 466 -6.83 29.51 -3.19
N LEU A 467 -6.56 28.28 -2.74
CA LEU A 467 -5.21 27.72 -2.74
C LEU A 467 -4.68 27.51 -4.16
N LYS A 468 -5.50 26.99 -5.06
CA LYS A 468 -5.14 26.76 -6.47
C LYS A 468 -4.82 28.08 -7.18
N GLU A 469 -5.63 29.11 -6.96
CA GLU A 469 -5.41 30.46 -7.49
C GLU A 469 -4.10 31.04 -6.98
N PHE A 470 -3.86 30.99 -5.66
CA PHE A 470 -2.61 31.47 -5.07
C PHE A 470 -1.38 30.71 -5.59
N TYR A 471 -1.49 29.38 -5.72
CA TYR A 471 -0.41 28.57 -6.30
C TYR A 471 -0.12 28.97 -7.76
N ALA A 472 -1.15 29.25 -8.56
CA ALA A 472 -0.99 29.67 -9.95
C ALA A 472 -0.20 30.98 -10.08
N GLU A 473 -0.36 31.91 -9.13
CA GLU A 473 0.37 33.18 -9.11
C GLU A 473 1.86 33.02 -8.77
N ILE A 474 2.18 32.15 -7.81
CA ILE A 474 3.56 32.00 -7.31
C ILE A 474 4.35 30.91 -8.04
N LYS A 475 3.68 30.08 -8.85
CA LYS A 475 4.31 29.00 -9.61
C LYS A 475 5.29 29.58 -10.62
N GLY A 476 6.57 29.22 -10.47
CA GLY A 476 7.65 29.66 -11.35
C GLY A 476 8.36 30.94 -10.89
N VAL A 477 7.93 31.56 -9.79
CA VAL A 477 8.65 32.68 -9.18
C VAL A 477 10.00 32.20 -8.62
N LYS A 478 11.06 32.96 -8.93
CA LYS A 478 12.44 32.65 -8.51
C LYS A 478 12.56 32.69 -6.98
N GLY A 479 13.20 31.67 -6.40
CA GLY A 479 13.41 31.55 -4.95
C GLY A 479 12.31 30.82 -4.18
N LEU A 480 11.23 30.38 -4.85
CA LEU A 480 10.11 29.65 -4.23
C LEU A 480 10.09 28.15 -4.54
N LYS A 481 11.17 27.56 -5.07
CA LYS A 481 11.15 26.15 -5.54
C LYS A 481 10.72 25.17 -4.45
N GLN A 482 11.34 25.22 -3.27
CA GLN A 482 11.03 24.32 -2.15
C GLN A 482 9.63 24.58 -1.58
N TYR A 483 9.27 25.86 -1.39
CA TYR A 483 7.93 26.25 -0.93
C TYR A 483 6.83 25.75 -1.87
N ASN A 484 7.02 25.94 -3.18
CA ASN A 484 6.08 25.50 -4.21
C ASN A 484 6.00 23.98 -4.33
N GLU A 485 7.05 23.25 -3.95
CA GLU A 485 7.01 21.78 -3.93
C GLU A 485 6.15 21.27 -2.78
N GLU A 486 6.32 21.80 -1.57
CA GLU A 486 5.49 21.43 -0.41
C GLU A 486 4.03 21.88 -0.59
N PHE A 487 3.83 23.10 -1.09
CA PHE A 487 2.49 23.59 -1.34
C PHE A 487 1.77 22.80 -2.45
N LYS A 488 2.50 22.38 -3.49
CA LYS A 488 1.95 21.48 -4.52
C LYS A 488 1.48 20.16 -3.90
N ASN A 489 2.27 19.55 -3.02
CA ASN A 489 1.90 18.28 -2.36
C ASN A 489 0.61 18.45 -1.56
N TRP A 490 0.49 19.54 -0.79
CA TRP A 490 -0.73 19.79 -0.02
C TRP A 490 -1.95 19.99 -0.92
N LEU A 491 -1.83 20.74 -2.01
CA LEU A 491 -2.92 20.90 -2.98
C LEU A 491 -3.32 19.57 -3.65
N GLU A 492 -2.37 18.67 -3.93
CA GLU A 492 -2.65 17.31 -4.41
C GLU A 492 -3.45 16.52 -3.38
N ASP A 493 -3.06 16.59 -2.10
CA ASP A 493 -3.79 15.92 -1.02
C ASP A 493 -5.26 16.43 -0.91
N VAL A 494 -5.49 17.73 -1.12
CA VAL A 494 -6.86 18.31 -1.14
C VAL A 494 -7.65 17.91 -2.40
N GLU A 495 -7.01 17.87 -3.56
CA GLU A 495 -7.61 17.37 -4.81
C GLU A 495 -8.04 15.90 -4.67
N GLU A 496 -7.13 15.06 -4.16
CA GLU A 496 -7.38 13.64 -3.91
C GLU A 496 -8.54 13.45 -2.91
N TYR A 497 -8.57 14.23 -1.82
CA TYR A 497 -9.67 14.23 -0.85
C TYR A 497 -11.02 14.56 -1.51
N LEU A 498 -11.10 15.65 -2.28
CA LEU A 498 -12.34 16.05 -2.95
C LEU A 498 -12.79 15.01 -3.97
N ASN A 499 -11.87 14.42 -4.73
CA ASN A 499 -12.20 13.37 -5.68
C ASN A 499 -12.68 12.08 -4.99
N SER A 500 -12.17 11.75 -3.80
CA SER A 500 -12.67 10.61 -3.01
C SER A 500 -14.14 10.79 -2.58
N LEU A 501 -14.57 12.03 -2.31
CA LEU A 501 -15.97 12.33 -1.97
C LEU A 501 -16.94 12.13 -3.16
N LYS A 502 -16.43 12.13 -4.40
CA LYS A 502 -17.26 11.88 -5.58
C LYS A 502 -17.72 10.44 -5.68
N GLU A 503 -16.89 9.51 -5.24
CA GLU A 503 -17.12 8.07 -5.37
C GLU A 503 -17.69 7.44 -4.09
N ILE A 504 -18.06 8.26 -3.11
CA ILE A 504 -18.56 7.75 -1.84
C ILE A 504 -20.01 7.28 -1.92
N HIS A 505 -20.24 6.11 -1.33
CA HIS A 505 -21.54 5.48 -1.24
C HIS A 505 -21.89 5.23 0.23
N LEU A 506 -23.19 5.36 0.54
CA LEU A 506 -23.79 4.80 1.75
C LEU A 506 -24.53 3.54 1.33
N LEU A 507 -24.01 2.37 1.71
CA LEU A 507 -24.44 1.10 1.12
C LEU A 507 -24.35 1.18 -0.41
N ASP A 508 -25.49 1.03 -1.11
CA ASP A 508 -25.57 1.07 -2.57
C ASP A 508 -25.88 2.49 -3.11
N THR A 509 -26.09 3.47 -2.22
CA THR A 509 -26.55 4.82 -2.59
C THR A 509 -25.36 5.78 -2.77
N LYS A 510 -25.12 6.27 -3.99
CA LYS A 510 -24.13 7.34 -4.27
C LYS A 510 -24.55 8.64 -3.59
N LEU A 511 -23.65 9.25 -2.82
CA LEU A 511 -24.00 10.40 -1.97
C LEU A 511 -23.81 11.76 -2.63
N LEU A 512 -22.84 11.93 -3.54
CA LEU A 512 -22.66 13.22 -4.21
C LEU A 512 -23.73 13.41 -5.30
N ASP A 513 -24.42 14.56 -5.28
CA ASP A 513 -25.37 14.90 -6.35
C ASP A 513 -24.62 15.25 -7.64
N GLU A 514 -25.12 14.78 -8.79
CA GLU A 514 -24.55 15.11 -10.12
C GLU A 514 -24.42 16.63 -10.35
N LYS A 515 -25.36 17.43 -9.85
CA LYS A 515 -25.31 18.91 -9.95
C LYS A 515 -24.10 19.52 -9.24
N ASN A 516 -23.57 18.84 -8.23
CA ASN A 516 -22.45 19.29 -7.43
C ASN A 516 -21.12 18.70 -7.89
N ASP A 517 -21.13 17.64 -8.71
CA ASP A 517 -19.95 17.00 -9.28
C ASP A 517 -19.27 17.90 -10.33
N LYS A 518 -18.53 18.88 -9.82
CA LYS A 518 -17.68 19.77 -10.64
C LYS A 518 -16.28 19.19 -10.75
N GLU A 519 -15.60 19.48 -11.85
CA GLU A 519 -14.20 19.11 -12.04
C GLU A 519 -13.32 19.68 -10.91
N VAL A 520 -12.52 18.82 -10.28
CA VAL A 520 -11.51 19.19 -9.30
C VAL A 520 -10.17 18.74 -9.86
N SER A 521 -9.39 19.69 -10.37
CA SER A 521 -8.04 19.42 -10.88
C SER A 521 -7.06 20.53 -10.56
N MET A 522 -5.84 20.17 -10.15
CA MET A 522 -4.72 21.11 -10.04
C MET A 522 -4.19 21.60 -11.39
N LYS A 523 -4.64 21.06 -12.53
CA LYS A 523 -4.21 21.55 -13.85
C LYS A 523 -4.55 23.05 -13.96
N ILE A 524 -3.51 23.88 -13.95
CA ILE A 524 -3.62 25.31 -14.25
C ILE A 524 -3.57 25.42 -15.76
N ALA A 525 -4.65 25.91 -16.37
CA ALA A 525 -4.65 26.25 -17.78
C ALA A 525 -3.51 27.24 -18.04
N LYS A 526 -2.51 26.85 -18.85
CA LYS A 526 -1.46 27.79 -19.26
C LYS A 526 -2.15 28.89 -20.07
N VAL A 527 -2.25 30.09 -19.50
CA VAL A 527 -2.59 31.28 -20.30
C VAL A 527 -1.53 31.35 -21.40
N PRO A 528 -1.91 31.23 -22.69
CA PRO A 528 -0.92 31.15 -23.76
C PRO A 528 -0.01 32.38 -23.73
N SER A 529 1.30 32.19 -23.91
CA SER A 529 2.30 33.27 -23.73
C SER A 529 1.97 34.52 -24.56
N GLN A 530 1.34 34.35 -25.72
CA GLN A 530 0.87 35.47 -26.54
C GLN A 530 -0.21 36.34 -25.85
N VAL A 531 -1.14 35.74 -25.11
CA VAL A 531 -2.22 36.46 -24.39
C VAL A 531 -1.65 37.35 -23.28
N LEU A 532 -0.67 36.85 -22.52
CA LEU A 532 0.02 37.66 -21.51
C LEU A 532 0.79 38.84 -22.12
N THR A 533 1.40 38.66 -23.30
CA THR A 533 2.03 39.79 -24.04
C THR A 533 1.00 40.85 -24.38
N PHE A 534 -0.15 40.42 -24.91
CA PHE A 534 -1.19 41.32 -25.38
C PHE A 534 -1.84 42.08 -24.23
N GLN A 535 -2.08 41.45 -23.08
CA GLN A 535 -2.58 42.14 -21.89
C GLN A 535 -1.67 43.27 -21.42
N LEU A 536 -0.34 43.03 -21.36
CA LEU A 536 0.61 44.08 -20.99
C LEU A 536 0.69 45.20 -22.04
N PHE A 537 0.52 44.84 -23.32
CA PHE A 537 0.44 45.80 -24.41
C PHE A 537 -0.82 46.68 -24.31
N GLU A 538 -1.98 46.10 -24.00
CA GLU A 538 -3.24 46.83 -23.77
C GLU A 538 -3.17 47.73 -22.52
N GLN A 539 -2.36 47.36 -21.53
CA GLN A 539 -2.06 48.20 -20.37
C GLN A 539 -1.14 49.40 -20.69
N GLY A 540 -0.77 49.61 -21.96
CA GLY A 540 0.02 50.75 -22.41
C GLY A 540 1.53 50.55 -22.41
N LYS A 541 2.04 49.37 -22.04
CA LYS A 541 3.50 49.10 -22.02
C LYS A 541 4.07 49.02 -23.43
N THR A 542 5.31 49.47 -23.57
CA THR A 542 6.10 49.38 -24.81
C THR A 542 6.65 47.96 -25.01
N ILE A 543 7.03 47.62 -26.25
CA ILE A 543 7.63 46.32 -26.59
C ILE A 543 8.89 46.05 -25.75
N SER A 544 9.68 47.08 -25.48
CA SER A 544 10.91 46.96 -24.68
C SER A 544 10.62 46.68 -23.20
N GLU A 545 9.59 47.32 -22.63
CA GLU A 545 9.17 47.06 -21.24
C GLU A 545 8.57 45.66 -21.08
N ILE A 546 7.75 45.24 -22.04
CA ILE A 546 7.18 43.88 -22.04
C ILE A 546 8.28 42.83 -22.17
N ALA A 547 9.26 43.06 -23.04
CA ALA A 547 10.42 42.18 -23.20
C ALA A 547 11.20 42.03 -21.89
N LEU A 548 11.48 43.15 -21.21
CA LEU A 548 12.19 43.16 -19.93
C LEU A 548 11.40 42.47 -18.82
N GLU A 549 10.12 42.81 -18.66
CA GLU A 549 9.27 42.30 -17.58
C GLU A 549 8.96 40.82 -17.72
N ARG A 550 8.84 40.34 -18.97
CA ARG A 550 8.57 38.93 -19.25
C ARG A 550 9.83 38.09 -19.47
N GLY A 551 11.02 38.69 -19.44
CA GLY A 551 12.28 38.00 -19.74
C GLY A 551 12.33 37.44 -21.17
N LEU A 552 11.71 38.13 -22.12
CA LEU A 552 11.65 37.75 -23.54
C LEU A 552 12.56 38.65 -24.38
N VAL A 553 13.01 38.16 -25.53
CA VAL A 553 13.63 39.03 -26.55
C VAL A 553 12.53 39.79 -27.32
N LYS A 554 12.85 40.98 -27.85
CA LYS A 554 11.88 41.88 -28.49
C LYS A 554 11.18 41.21 -29.68
N GLU A 555 11.92 40.39 -30.42
CA GLU A 555 11.43 39.62 -31.56
C GLU A 555 10.31 38.65 -31.16
N THR A 556 10.42 38.03 -29.97
CA THR A 556 9.39 37.14 -29.43
C THR A 556 8.14 37.91 -29.01
N VAL A 557 8.30 39.12 -28.46
CA VAL A 557 7.18 40.02 -28.13
C VAL A 557 6.43 40.43 -29.41
N ILE A 558 7.16 40.83 -30.45
CA ILE A 558 6.57 41.22 -31.74
C ILE A 558 5.90 40.00 -32.41
N GLY A 559 6.50 38.82 -32.34
CA GLY A 559 5.91 37.57 -32.83
C GLY A 559 4.62 37.18 -32.10
N HIS A 560 4.51 37.47 -30.80
CA HIS A 560 3.25 37.30 -30.07
C HIS A 560 2.18 38.29 -30.51
N LEU A 561 2.52 39.57 -30.68
CA LEU A 561 1.58 40.61 -31.13
C LEU A 561 1.07 40.35 -32.55
N ALA A 562 1.90 39.81 -33.44
CA ALA A 562 1.50 39.46 -34.81
C ALA A 562 0.29 38.50 -34.89
N LYS A 563 0.10 37.62 -33.89
CA LYS A 563 -1.07 36.74 -33.82
C LYS A 563 -2.38 37.49 -33.54
N PHE A 564 -2.30 38.63 -32.84
CA PHE A 564 -3.47 39.49 -32.58
C PHE A 564 -3.77 40.41 -33.77
N ALA A 565 -2.76 40.72 -34.60
CA ALA A 565 -2.96 41.41 -35.87
C ALA A 565 -3.81 40.58 -36.85
N GLU A 566 -3.59 39.25 -36.88
CA GLU A 566 -4.37 38.29 -37.69
C GLU A 566 -5.85 38.22 -37.28
N GLN A 567 -6.16 38.58 -36.03
CA GLN A 567 -7.52 38.62 -35.49
C GLN A 567 -8.12 40.03 -35.51
N GLY A 568 -7.38 41.04 -36.01
CA GLY A 568 -7.80 42.44 -35.99
C GLY A 568 -7.87 43.09 -34.61
N LEU A 569 -7.25 42.49 -33.60
CA LEU A 569 -7.25 42.98 -32.21
C LEU A 569 -6.06 43.89 -31.90
N LEU A 570 -5.01 43.87 -32.74
CA LEU A 570 -3.81 44.68 -32.52
C LEU A 570 -3.95 46.08 -33.14
N ASP A 571 -3.75 47.12 -32.32
CA ASP A 571 -3.46 48.47 -32.82
C ASP A 571 -2.03 48.54 -33.38
N ILE A 572 -1.91 48.34 -34.69
CA ILE A 572 -0.61 48.32 -35.38
C ILE A 572 0.11 49.69 -35.36
N SER A 573 -0.60 50.80 -35.12
CA SER A 573 0.00 52.15 -35.10
C SER A 573 0.93 52.37 -33.91
N ARG A 574 0.75 51.59 -32.84
CA ARG A 574 1.61 51.56 -31.65
C ARG A 574 2.88 50.73 -31.85
N VAL A 575 2.97 49.98 -32.95
CA VAL A 575 4.11 49.09 -33.25
C VAL A 575 4.86 49.55 -34.51
N ILE A 576 4.16 50.09 -35.50
CA ILE A 576 4.69 50.44 -36.82
C ILE A 576 4.30 51.88 -37.14
N THR A 577 5.24 52.66 -37.68
CA THR A 577 5.00 54.05 -38.03
C THR A 577 3.99 54.20 -39.17
N SER A 578 3.23 55.31 -39.18
CA SER A 578 2.21 55.61 -40.20
C SER A 578 2.74 55.55 -41.64
N ASP A 579 3.98 55.99 -41.85
CA ASP A 579 4.60 56.02 -43.18
C ASP A 579 4.89 54.61 -43.69
N LYS A 580 5.31 53.71 -42.79
CA LYS A 580 5.53 52.29 -43.11
C LYS A 580 4.21 51.56 -43.38
N ILE A 581 3.16 51.85 -42.60
CA ILE A 581 1.83 51.27 -42.81
C ILE A 581 1.31 51.63 -44.21
N LYS A 582 1.36 52.92 -44.58
CA LYS A 582 0.91 53.39 -45.91
C LYS A 582 1.74 52.79 -47.05
N ALA A 583 3.06 52.79 -46.92
CA ALA A 583 3.94 52.21 -47.94
C ALA A 583 3.70 50.71 -48.16
N PHE A 584 3.36 49.97 -47.10
CA PHE A 584 2.99 48.57 -47.19
C PHE A 584 1.62 48.37 -47.84
N GLU A 585 0.62 49.17 -47.43
CA GLU A 585 -0.75 49.13 -47.95
C GLU A 585 -0.80 49.30 -49.47
N ASP A 586 -0.07 50.28 -49.99
CA ASP A 586 0.02 50.57 -51.42
C ASP A 586 0.50 49.37 -52.24
N ILE A 587 1.46 48.61 -51.71
CA ILE A 587 2.03 47.42 -52.36
C ILE A 587 1.10 46.22 -52.19
N PHE A 588 0.48 46.05 -51.01
CA PHE A 588 -0.42 44.94 -50.70
C PHE A 588 -1.63 44.86 -51.62
N TYR A 589 -2.22 46.00 -51.99
CA TYR A 589 -3.35 46.02 -52.91
C TYR A 589 -2.95 45.98 -54.39
N LYS A 590 -1.73 46.40 -54.75
CA LYS A 590 -1.26 46.43 -56.15
C LYS A 590 -0.59 45.13 -56.60
N ASP A 591 0.29 44.58 -55.76
CA ASP A 591 1.18 43.47 -56.12
C ASP A 591 1.52 42.65 -54.84
N PRO A 592 0.55 41.88 -54.31
CA PRO A 592 0.73 41.11 -53.09
C PRO A 592 1.79 40.01 -53.30
N LYS A 593 2.71 39.88 -52.35
CA LYS A 593 3.77 38.87 -52.39
C LYS A 593 3.41 37.62 -51.59
N GLU A 594 3.93 36.47 -52.01
CA GLU A 594 3.60 35.18 -51.40
C GLU A 594 4.53 34.87 -50.22
N THR A 595 5.80 35.27 -50.30
CA THR A 595 6.79 34.98 -49.26
C THR A 595 7.27 36.22 -48.51
N LEU A 596 7.65 36.04 -47.24
CA LEU A 596 8.24 37.10 -46.39
C LEU A 596 9.51 37.70 -47.02
N THR A 597 10.27 36.90 -47.76
CA THR A 597 11.49 37.34 -48.45
C THR A 597 11.16 38.22 -49.65
N GLU A 598 10.15 37.88 -50.43
CA GLU A 598 9.66 38.75 -51.52
C GLU A 598 9.13 40.08 -50.98
N TRP A 599 8.38 40.05 -49.88
CA TRP A 599 7.95 41.26 -49.19
C TRP A 599 9.12 42.13 -48.74
N LYS A 600 10.15 41.52 -48.14
CA LYS A 600 11.36 42.23 -47.71
C LYS A 600 12.14 42.86 -48.86
N ASN A 601 12.10 42.25 -50.05
CA ASN A 601 12.76 42.77 -51.25
C ASN A 601 11.94 43.87 -51.95
N ALA A 602 10.61 43.83 -51.85
CA ALA A 602 9.71 44.81 -52.46
C ALA A 602 9.55 46.09 -51.62
N LEU A 603 9.82 46.02 -50.31
CA LEU A 603 9.69 47.13 -49.37
C LEU A 603 11.03 47.86 -49.17
N PRO A 604 11.00 49.14 -48.74
CA PRO A 604 12.21 49.87 -48.37
C PRO A 604 13.07 49.14 -47.33
N SER A 605 14.39 49.33 -47.39
CA SER A 605 15.37 48.57 -46.58
C SER A 605 15.16 48.68 -45.07
N ASN A 606 14.47 49.72 -44.60
CA ASN A 606 14.16 50.00 -43.19
C ASN A 606 13.00 49.17 -42.60
N PHE A 607 12.33 48.30 -43.36
CA PHE A 607 11.30 47.38 -42.85
C PHE A 607 11.91 46.13 -42.21
N GLU A 608 11.63 45.81 -40.96
CA GLU A 608 12.07 44.55 -40.36
C GLU A 608 11.13 43.39 -40.70
N PHE A 609 11.67 42.16 -40.76
CA PHE A 609 10.86 40.96 -41.04
C PHE A 609 9.66 40.79 -40.10
N ASN A 610 9.81 41.20 -38.83
CA ASN A 610 8.74 41.10 -37.84
C ASN A 610 7.66 42.17 -38.05
N GLU A 611 8.02 43.37 -38.49
CA GLU A 611 7.07 44.43 -38.88
C GLU A 611 6.26 43.99 -40.11
N ILE A 612 6.95 43.44 -41.12
CA ILE A 612 6.33 42.89 -42.33
C ILE A 612 5.30 41.81 -41.97
N ARG A 613 5.64 40.90 -41.05
CA ARG A 613 4.72 39.84 -40.59
C ARG A 613 3.46 40.40 -39.93
N ILE A 614 3.56 41.45 -39.10
CA ILE A 614 2.40 42.12 -38.51
C ILE A 614 1.51 42.73 -39.58
N LEU A 615 2.11 43.41 -40.56
CA LEU A 615 1.38 44.08 -41.64
C LEU A 615 0.67 43.07 -42.55
N ILE A 616 1.34 41.98 -42.94
CA ILE A 616 0.72 40.89 -43.71
C ILE A 616 -0.52 40.38 -42.96
N ASN A 617 -0.38 40.05 -41.67
CA ASN A 617 -1.48 39.51 -40.88
C ASN A 617 -2.65 40.51 -40.76
N HIS A 618 -2.35 41.79 -40.51
CA HIS A 618 -3.35 42.85 -40.38
C HIS A 618 -4.12 43.10 -41.70
N PHE A 619 -3.42 43.29 -42.81
CA PHE A 619 -4.04 43.58 -44.09
C PHE A 619 -4.74 42.37 -44.71
N THR A 620 -4.26 41.16 -44.43
CA THR A 620 -4.95 39.92 -44.81
C THR A 620 -6.29 39.81 -44.06
N TYR A 621 -6.31 40.05 -42.75
CA TYR A 621 -7.54 40.12 -41.98
C TYR A 621 -8.52 41.19 -42.51
N LEU A 622 -8.04 42.40 -42.81
CA LEU A 622 -8.89 43.46 -43.38
C LEU A 622 -9.48 43.05 -44.75
N LYS A 623 -8.68 42.42 -45.61
CA LYS A 623 -9.11 41.93 -46.93
C LYS A 623 -10.14 40.80 -46.81
N GLU A 624 -10.00 39.92 -45.83
CA GLU A 624 -10.98 38.85 -45.56
C GLU A 624 -12.27 39.39 -44.97
N LYS A 625 -12.18 40.35 -44.03
CA LYS A 625 -13.34 41.04 -43.45
C LYS A 625 -14.13 41.83 -44.48
N ALA A 626 -13.47 42.41 -45.49
CA ALA A 626 -14.14 43.13 -46.58
C ALA A 626 -14.85 42.21 -47.60
N LYS A 627 -14.60 40.90 -47.55
CA LYS A 627 -15.27 39.88 -48.39
C LYS A 627 -16.49 39.24 -47.71
N GLN A 628 -16.62 39.40 -46.39
CA GLN A 628 -17.79 39.02 -45.60
C GLN A 628 -18.78 40.18 -45.55
#